data_AF-A0A8D5UA53-F1
#
_entry.id   AF-A0A8D5UA53-F1
#
_cell.length_a   1.000
_cell.length_b   1.000
_cell.length_c   1.000
_cell.angle_alpha   90.00
_cell.angle_beta   90.00
_cell.angle_gamma   90.00
#
_symmetry.space_group_name_H-M   'P 1'
#
loop_
_entity.id
_entity.type
_entity.pdbx_description
1 polymer ?
#
loop_
_entity_poly.entity_id
_entity_poly.type
_entity_poly.pdbx_seq_one_letter_code
_entity_poly.pdbx_strand_id
1 'polypeptide(L)'
;MNWGKIFGLIGAIILILIFFNNLRIELHYAVLQVSYFESFKNLNVSIINANASDIVVKVTNPLNVPVTICNITGKYLAFYRPVIVPPLSEKNITIGITNYTALFSSISNKNEEIIVKLRIENTTIKAVNII
;
A
#
# COMPACT_ATOMS: atom_id res chain seq x y z
N MET A 1 36.94 -29.74 36.17
CA MET A 1 36.38 -28.74 35.23
C MET A 1 34.87 -28.96 35.16
N ASN A 2 34.05 -27.95 35.46
CA ASN A 2 32.61 -28.14 35.60
C ASN A 2 31.91 -27.96 34.24
N TRP A 3 31.96 -29.01 33.42
CA TRP A 3 31.50 -29.02 32.04
C TRP A 3 30.05 -28.56 31.87
N GLY A 4 29.16 -28.84 32.83
CA GLY A 4 27.77 -28.35 32.79
C GLY A 4 27.66 -26.83 32.80
N LYS A 5 28.53 -26.12 33.53
CA LYS A 5 28.59 -24.64 33.52
C LYS A 5 29.08 -24.11 32.19
N ILE A 6 30.05 -24.80 31.57
CA ILE A 6 30.62 -24.43 30.27
C ILE A 6 29.57 -24.59 29.16
N PHE A 7 28.89 -25.74 29.10
CA PHE A 7 27.83 -25.97 28.12
C PHE A 7 26.63 -25.04 28.32
N GLY A 8 26.24 -24.76 29.57
CA GLY A 8 25.19 -23.79 29.88
C GLY A 8 25.54 -22.38 29.39
N LEU A 9 26.79 -21.94 29.58
CA LEU A 9 27.26 -20.63 29.10
C LEU A 9 27.25 -20.54 27.58
N ILE A 10 27.75 -21.57 26.89
CA ILE A 10 27.76 -21.64 25.42
C ILE A 10 26.33 -21.60 24.87
N GLY A 11 25.42 -22.38 25.45
CA GLY A 11 24.01 -22.38 25.06
C GLY A 11 23.34 -21.02 25.24
N ALA A 12 23.61 -20.34 26.35
CA ALA A 12 23.10 -18.99 26.60
C ALA A 12 23.62 -17.98 25.57
N ILE A 13 24.92 -18.04 25.21
CA ILE A 13 25.51 -17.17 24.19
C ILE A 13 24.85 -17.40 22.83
N ILE A 14 24.62 -18.66 22.44
CA ILE A 14 23.94 -18.98 21.17
C ILE A 14 22.52 -18.41 21.15
N LEU A 15 21.76 -18.58 22.23
CA LEU A 15 20.40 -18.02 22.33
C LEU A 15 20.39 -16.49 22.23
N ILE A 16 21.34 -15.82 22.89
CA ILE A 16 21.50 -14.36 22.80
C ILE A 16 21.81 -13.94 21.36
N LEU A 17 22.70 -14.64 20.66
CA LEU A 17 23.03 -14.33 19.27
C LEU A 17 21.84 -14.52 18.33
N ILE A 18 21.06 -15.59 18.49
CA ILE A 18 19.83 -15.82 17.72
C ILE A 18 18.83 -14.68 17.97
N PHE A 19 18.66 -14.28 19.24
CA PHE A 19 17.78 -13.18 19.60
C PHE A 19 18.19 -11.85 18.95
N PHE A 20 19.48 -11.48 19.02
CA PHE A 20 19.98 -10.27 18.37
C PHE A 20 19.86 -10.31 16.84
N ASN A 21 20.02 -11.48 16.21
CA ASN A 21 19.83 -11.64 14.78
C ASN A 21 18.36 -11.39 14.38
N ASN A 22 17.41 -11.96 15.13
CA ASN A 22 15.99 -11.75 14.88
C ASN A 22 15.60 -10.27 15.05
N LEU A 23 16.08 -9.61 16.11
CA LEU A 23 15.86 -8.17 16.30
C LEU A 23 16.40 -7.33 15.15
N ARG A 24 17.60 -7.66 14.64
CA ARG A 24 18.19 -6.95 13.49
C ARG A 24 17.32 -7.08 12.25
N ILE A 25 16.78 -8.26 11.99
CA ILE A 25 15.90 -8.53 10.85
C ILE A 25 14.61 -7.71 10.97
N GLU A 26 13.96 -7.71 12.14
CA GLU A 26 12.74 -6.93 12.37
C GLU A 26 12.97 -5.42 12.21
N LEU A 27 14.06 -4.90 12.78
CA LEU A 27 14.44 -3.49 12.65
C LEU A 27 14.70 -3.11 11.19
N HIS A 28 15.36 -3.98 10.42
CA HIS A 28 15.62 -3.74 9.01
C HIS A 28 14.31 -3.57 8.22
N TYR A 29 13.33 -4.46 8.42
CA TYR A 29 12.03 -4.34 7.77
C TYR A 29 11.24 -3.11 8.23
N ALA A 30 11.33 -2.73 9.51
CA ALA A 30 10.68 -1.52 10.00
C ALA A 30 11.25 -0.25 9.34
N VAL A 31 12.58 -0.15 9.19
CA VAL A 31 13.23 0.98 8.52
C VAL A 31 12.85 1.04 7.03
N LEU A 32 12.79 -0.11 6.35
CA LEU A 32 12.35 -0.18 4.96
C LEU A 32 10.91 0.33 4.79
N GLN A 33 10.00 -0.04 5.69
CA GLN A 33 8.61 0.44 5.66
C GLN A 33 8.53 1.97 5.78
N VAL A 34 9.34 2.58 6.65
CA VAL A 34 9.41 4.06 6.77
C VAL A 34 9.96 4.70 5.49
N SER A 35 11.01 4.10 4.90
CA SER A 35 11.58 4.57 3.62
C SER A 35 10.57 4.51 2.48
N TYR A 36 9.78 3.43 2.41
CA TYR A 36 8.70 3.31 1.43
C TYR A 36 7.59 4.33 1.66
N PHE A 37 7.26 4.65 2.92
CA PHE A 37 6.26 5.65 3.24
C PHE A 37 6.69 7.07 2.81
N GLU A 38 7.95 7.45 3.00
CA GLU A 38 8.47 8.72 2.48
C GLU A 38 8.44 8.77 0.94
N SER A 39 8.82 7.69 0.28
CA SER A 39 8.79 7.58 -1.18
C SER A 39 7.36 7.51 -1.74
N PHE A 40 6.40 7.07 -0.94
CA PHE A 40 4.99 7.00 -1.30
C PHE A 40 4.38 8.39 -1.56
N LYS A 41 4.96 9.46 -0.99
CA LYS A 41 4.57 10.85 -1.32
C LYS A 41 4.70 11.17 -2.81
N ASN A 42 5.54 10.42 -3.53
CA ASN A 42 5.76 10.58 -4.97
C ASN A 42 4.85 9.67 -5.82
N LEU A 43 3.91 8.94 -5.21
CA LEU A 43 2.91 8.18 -5.96
C LEU A 43 2.03 9.17 -6.72
N ASN A 44 2.19 9.20 -8.04
CA ASN A 44 1.43 10.09 -8.90
C ASN A 44 0.22 9.34 -9.48
N VAL A 45 -0.94 9.98 -9.40
CA VAL A 45 -2.19 9.48 -10.01
C VAL A 45 -2.71 10.57 -10.92
N SER A 46 -2.91 10.23 -12.20
CA SER A 46 -3.44 11.16 -13.20
C SER A 46 -4.61 10.55 -13.93
N ILE A 47 -5.62 11.37 -14.23
CA ILE A 47 -6.76 10.95 -15.04
C ILE A 47 -6.32 10.97 -16.51
N ILE A 48 -6.44 9.84 -17.19
CA ILE A 48 -6.13 9.72 -18.64
C ILE A 48 -7.39 9.93 -19.46
N ASN A 49 -8.50 9.36 -18.99
CA ASN A 49 -9.78 9.43 -19.67
C ASN A 49 -10.90 9.37 -18.63
N ALA A 50 -12.00 10.07 -18.89
CA ALA A 50 -13.21 9.99 -18.11
C ALA A 50 -14.41 10.15 -19.03
N ASN A 51 -15.37 9.25 -18.93
CA ASN A 51 -16.66 9.35 -19.61
C ASN A 51 -17.80 9.04 -18.63
N ALA A 52 -19.02 8.83 -19.15
CA ALA A 52 -20.19 8.58 -18.30
C ALA A 52 -20.18 7.22 -17.59
N SER A 53 -19.42 6.24 -18.10
CA SER A 53 -19.39 4.87 -17.58
C SER A 53 -18.12 4.53 -16.81
N ASP A 54 -17.00 5.18 -17.10
CA ASP A 54 -15.73 4.88 -16.46
C ASP A 54 -14.76 6.06 -16.37
N ILE A 55 -13.83 5.92 -15.43
CA ILE A 55 -12.66 6.78 -15.24
C ILE A 55 -11.44 5.89 -15.38
N VAL A 56 -10.56 6.22 -16.31
CA VAL A 56 -9.26 5.58 -16.48
C VAL A 56 -8.21 6.47 -15.85
N VAL A 57 -7.54 5.95 -14.82
CA VAL A 57 -6.44 6.66 -14.16
C VAL A 57 -5.12 5.91 -14.35
N LYS A 58 -4.06 6.67 -14.59
CA LYS A 58 -2.69 6.16 -14.59
C LYS A 58 -2.15 6.23 -13.18
N VAL A 59 -1.62 5.12 -12.71
CA VAL A 59 -0.92 5.04 -11.43
C VAL A 59 0.55 4.78 -11.71
N THR A 60 1.40 5.69 -11.25
CA THR A 60 2.86 5.56 -11.34
C THR A 60 3.38 5.06 -9.99
N ASN A 61 4.02 3.89 -9.98
CA ASN A 61 4.66 3.32 -8.79
C ASN A 61 6.16 3.69 -8.76
N PRO A 62 6.59 4.62 -7.90
CA PRO A 62 7.99 5.00 -7.78
C PRO A 62 8.81 4.03 -6.92
N LEU A 63 8.19 3.03 -6.30
CA LEU A 63 8.85 2.12 -5.36
C LEU A 63 9.54 0.97 -6.10
N ASN A 64 10.60 0.43 -5.50
CA ASN A 64 11.27 -0.79 -5.96
C ASN A 64 10.53 -2.08 -5.55
N VAL A 65 9.32 -1.95 -5.00
CA VAL A 65 8.41 -3.02 -4.58
C VAL A 65 7.03 -2.83 -5.25
N PRO A 66 6.26 -3.91 -5.45
CA PRO A 66 4.93 -3.80 -6.06
C PRO A 66 3.94 -3.07 -5.14
N VAL A 67 3.06 -2.27 -5.75
CA VAL A 67 1.93 -1.64 -5.06
C VAL A 67 0.65 -2.33 -5.52
N THR A 68 -0.15 -2.83 -4.58
CA THR A 68 -1.47 -3.39 -4.87
C THR A 68 -2.54 -2.37 -4.53
N ILE A 69 -3.36 -2.00 -5.51
CA ILE A 69 -4.62 -1.28 -5.29
C ILE A 69 -5.66 -2.33 -4.93
N CYS A 70 -5.97 -2.43 -3.64
CA CYS A 70 -6.85 -3.46 -3.12
C CYS A 70 -8.32 -3.12 -3.38
N ASN A 71 -8.70 -1.85 -3.19
CA ASN A 71 -10.06 -1.41 -3.40
C ASN A 71 -10.15 0.11 -3.64
N ILE A 72 -11.17 0.54 -4.38
CA ILE A 72 -11.60 1.94 -4.50
C ILE A 72 -13.10 1.96 -4.27
N THR A 73 -13.54 2.67 -3.24
CA THR A 73 -14.97 2.80 -2.91
C THR A 73 -15.39 4.25 -2.93
N GLY A 74 -16.53 4.51 -3.57
CA GLY A 74 -17.27 5.77 -3.54
C GLY A 74 -18.75 5.45 -3.74
N LYS A 75 -19.64 6.40 -3.46
CA LYS A 75 -21.09 6.15 -3.48
C LYS A 75 -21.58 5.75 -4.87
N TYR A 76 -20.94 6.30 -5.91
CA TYR A 76 -21.29 6.06 -7.31
C TYR A 76 -20.13 5.48 -8.13
N LEU A 77 -19.15 4.88 -7.45
CA LEU A 77 -17.97 4.28 -8.07
C LEU A 77 -17.95 2.76 -7.82
N ALA A 78 -17.50 2.02 -8.82
CA ALA A 78 -17.31 0.58 -8.76
C ALA A 78 -15.87 0.20 -9.11
N PHE A 79 -15.21 -0.55 -8.23
CA PHE A 79 -13.90 -1.11 -8.49
C PHE A 79 -13.99 -2.63 -8.57
N TYR A 80 -13.75 -3.17 -9.77
CA TYR A 80 -14.11 -4.55 -10.08
C TYR A 80 -13.16 -5.58 -9.47
N ARG A 81 -11.87 -5.28 -9.37
CA ARG A 81 -10.87 -6.22 -8.86
C ARG A 81 -9.59 -5.52 -8.41
N PRO A 82 -8.87 -6.09 -7.43
CA PRO A 82 -7.53 -5.62 -7.06
C PRO A 82 -6.58 -5.57 -8.26
N VAL A 83 -5.73 -4.55 -8.30
CA VAL A 83 -4.74 -4.36 -9.37
C VAL A 83 -3.35 -4.20 -8.78
N ILE A 84 -2.39 -4.98 -9.30
CA ILE A 84 -0.98 -4.86 -8.95
C ILE A 84 -0.29 -3.95 -9.96
N VAL A 85 0.39 -2.92 -9.47
CA VAL A 85 1.31 -2.04 -10.20
C VAL A 85 2.74 -2.51 -9.91
N PRO A 86 3.49 -3.02 -10.90
CA PRO A 86 4.85 -3.51 -10.69
C PRO A 86 5.81 -2.43 -10.14
N PRO A 87 6.97 -2.80 -9.58
CA PRO A 87 8.02 -1.88 -9.20
C PRO A 87 8.42 -0.93 -10.34
N LEU A 88 8.69 0.34 -10.01
CA LEU A 88 9.26 1.34 -10.93
C LEU A 88 8.52 1.43 -12.28
N SER A 89 7.19 1.33 -12.26
CA SER A 89 6.38 1.20 -13.47
C SER A 89 5.06 1.97 -13.38
N GLU A 90 4.39 2.09 -14.52
CA GLU A 90 3.07 2.70 -14.62
C GLU A 90 2.03 1.66 -15.02
N LYS A 91 0.80 1.84 -14.52
CA LYS A 91 -0.33 1.02 -14.93
C LYS A 91 -1.62 1.82 -14.97
N ASN A 92 -2.40 1.58 -16.01
CA ASN A 92 -3.74 2.14 -16.14
C ASN A 92 -4.72 1.25 -15.37
N ILE A 93 -5.59 1.90 -14.60
CA ILE A 93 -6.69 1.24 -13.90
C ILE A 93 -8.00 1.90 -14.31
N THR A 94 -9.04 1.08 -14.42
CA THR A 94 -10.39 1.53 -14.76
C THR A 94 -11.27 1.45 -13.53
N ILE A 95 -11.95 2.55 -13.23
CA ILE A 95 -12.94 2.69 -12.18
C ILE A 95 -14.28 2.87 -12.86
N GLY A 96 -15.23 1.98 -12.59
CA GLY A 96 -16.58 2.09 -13.13
C GLY A 96 -17.38 3.19 -12.43
N ILE A 97 -18.29 3.81 -13.15
CA ILE A 97 -19.27 4.78 -12.65
C ILE A 97 -20.63 4.09 -12.69
N THR A 98 -21.29 4.00 -11.54
CA THR A 98 -22.62 3.36 -11.46
C THR A 98 -23.76 4.34 -11.75
N ASN A 99 -23.56 5.63 -11.47
CA ASN A 99 -24.50 6.69 -11.78
C ASN A 99 -23.76 8.02 -12.01
N TYR A 100 -23.58 8.40 -13.28
CA TYR A 100 -22.82 9.58 -13.66
C TYR A 100 -23.42 10.89 -13.17
N THR A 101 -24.71 11.11 -13.38
CA THR A 101 -25.38 12.36 -12.99
C THR A 101 -25.33 12.55 -11.48
N ALA A 102 -25.54 11.48 -10.71
CA ALA A 102 -25.47 11.53 -9.26
C ALA A 102 -24.03 11.74 -8.76
N LEU A 103 -23.04 11.08 -9.38
CA LEU A 103 -21.62 11.30 -9.07
C LEU A 103 -21.23 12.76 -9.30
N PHE A 104 -21.57 13.32 -10.47
CA PHE A 104 -21.27 14.70 -10.81
C PHE A 104 -21.91 15.67 -9.81
N SER A 105 -23.18 15.46 -9.46
CA SER A 105 -23.86 16.28 -8.46
C SER A 105 -23.22 16.15 -7.07
N SER A 106 -22.81 14.94 -6.67
CA SER A 106 -22.15 14.68 -5.37
C SER A 106 -20.83 15.42 -5.26
N ILE A 107 -19.97 15.31 -6.28
CA ILE A 107 -18.69 16.03 -6.38
C ILE A 107 -18.92 17.55 -6.40
N SER A 108 -19.89 18.05 -7.17
CA SER A 108 -20.18 19.48 -7.25
C SER A 108 -20.63 20.06 -5.91
N ASN A 109 -21.34 19.26 -5.11
CA ASN A 109 -21.87 19.64 -3.80
C ASN A 109 -20.91 19.33 -2.64
N LYS A 110 -19.69 18.87 -2.93
CA LYS A 110 -18.69 18.47 -1.95
C LYS A 110 -19.13 17.37 -0.97
N ASN A 111 -19.84 16.39 -1.48
CA ASN A 111 -20.47 15.33 -0.69
C ASN A 111 -20.08 13.93 -1.19
N GLU A 112 -18.97 13.82 -1.92
CA GLU A 112 -18.46 12.52 -2.36
C GLU A 112 -17.24 12.13 -1.53
N GLU A 113 -17.34 10.99 -0.84
CA GLU A 113 -16.19 10.38 -0.16
C GLU A 113 -15.62 9.27 -1.03
N ILE A 114 -14.36 9.43 -1.45
CA ILE A 114 -13.61 8.41 -2.17
C ILE A 114 -12.55 7.83 -1.25
N ILE A 115 -12.62 6.52 -1.05
CA ILE A 115 -11.67 5.77 -0.22
C ILE A 115 -10.87 4.85 -1.12
N VAL A 116 -9.54 4.94 -1.00
CA VAL A 116 -8.60 4.06 -1.70
C VAL A 116 -7.86 3.21 -0.68
N LYS A 117 -7.89 1.90 -0.88
CA LYS A 117 -7.10 0.94 -0.09
C LYS A 117 -5.94 0.43 -0.93
N LEU A 118 -4.74 0.63 -0.43
CA LEU A 118 -3.49 0.23 -1.06
C LEU A 118 -2.74 -0.73 -0.14
N ARG A 119 -1.95 -1.62 -0.72
CA ARG A 119 -1.05 -2.50 0.01
C ARG A 119 0.34 -2.48 -0.61
N ILE A 120 1.34 -2.30 0.23
CA ILE A 120 2.76 -2.31 -0.10
C ILE A 120 3.38 -3.34 0.83
N GLU A 121 3.96 -4.40 0.28
CA GLU A 121 4.41 -5.55 1.08
C GLU A 121 3.30 -6.04 2.03
N ASN A 122 3.56 -6.03 3.34
CA ASN A 122 2.61 -6.42 4.40
C ASN A 122 1.86 -5.24 5.03
N THR A 123 2.04 -4.02 4.51
CA THR A 123 1.42 -2.81 5.06
C THR A 123 0.24 -2.39 4.19
N THR A 124 -0.93 -2.27 4.81
CA THR A 124 -2.14 -1.74 4.14
C THR A 124 -2.38 -0.31 4.56
N ILE A 125 -2.56 0.57 3.58
CA ILE A 125 -2.79 2.01 3.75
C ILE A 125 -4.19 2.31 3.23
N LYS A 126 -4.97 3.08 4.00
CA LYS A 126 -6.29 3.58 3.61
C LYS A 126 -6.17 5.10 3.47
N ALA A 127 -6.36 5.61 2.26
CA ALA A 127 -6.49 7.04 2.00
C ALA A 127 -7.97 7.38 1.84
N VAL A 128 -8.39 8.51 2.41
CA VAL A 128 -9.76 9.03 2.30
C VAL A 128 -9.64 10.44 1.74
N ASN A 129 -10.36 10.70 0.65
CA ASN A 129 -10.52 12.03 0.11
C ASN A 129 -12.01 12.40 0.13
N ILE A 130 -12.32 13.53 0.76
CA ILE A 130 -13.65 14.10 0.81
C ILE A 130 -13.64 15.24 -0.20
N ILE A 131 -14.37 15.02 -1.30
CA ILE A 131 -14.47 15.96 -2.42
C ILE A 131 -15.77 16.70 -2.32
#